data_AF-A0A3P7IN06-F1
#
_entry.id   AF-A0A3P7IN06-F1
#
_cell.length_a   1.000
_cell.length_b   1.000
_cell.length_c   1.000
_cell.angle_alpha   90.00
_cell.angle_beta   90.00
_cell.angle_gamma   90.00
#
_symmetry.space_group_name_H-M   'P 1'
#
loop_
_entity.id
_entity.type
_entity.pdbx_description
1 polymer ?
#
loop_
_entity_poly.entity_id
_entity_poly.type
_entity_poly.pdbx_seq_one_letter_code
_entity_poly.pdbx_strand_id
1 'polypeptide(L)' 'MLTFSCSSGNYLDIMTQSCRPCPAGQYSLGGGSRFEEFYTLPPGFSVENFDPSSMRLDDTTPAQIEACPPE' A
#
# COMPACT_ATOMS: atom_id res chain seq x y z
N MET A 1 10.81 -24.26 -13.29
CA MET A 1 10.72 -24.10 -11.81
C MET A 1 9.50 -23.25 -11.52
N LEU A 2 8.54 -23.75 -10.75
CA LEU A 2 7.38 -22.95 -10.34
C LEU A 2 7.86 -21.94 -9.29
N THR A 3 7.85 -20.67 -9.64
CA THR A 3 8.07 -19.57 -8.69
C THR A 3 6.95 -19.64 -7.65
N PHE A 4 7.31 -19.75 -6.37
CA PHE A 4 6.34 -19.68 -5.29
C PHE A 4 5.91 -18.22 -5.15
N SER A 5 4.66 -17.95 -5.54
CA SER A 5 4.06 -16.62 -5.47
C SER A 5 2.67 -16.71 -4.88
N CYS A 6 2.28 -15.65 -4.18
CA CYS A 6 0.94 -15.51 -3.64
C CYS A 6 0.00 -14.88 -4.67
N SER A 7 -1.30 -15.15 -4.54
CA SER A 7 -2.34 -14.48 -5.33
C SER A 7 -2.41 -12.99 -5.00
N SER A 8 -3.01 -12.20 -5.89
CA SER A 8 -3.28 -10.78 -5.64
C SER A 8 -4.01 -10.55 -4.32
N GLY A 9 -3.69 -9.46 -3.63
CA GLY A 9 -4.18 -9.15 -2.28
C GLY A 9 -3.50 -9.93 -1.16
N ASN A 10 -2.53 -10.82 -1.47
CA ASN A 10 -1.74 -11.53 -0.47
C ASN A 10 -0.23 -11.28 -0.64
N TYR A 11 0.49 -11.28 0.48
CA TYR A 11 1.96 -11.24 0.54
C TYR A 11 2.52 -12.55 1.10
N LEU A 12 3.78 -12.83 0.78
CA LEU A 12 4.51 -13.97 1.32
C LEU A 12 5.12 -13.60 2.68
N ASP A 13 4.66 -14.23 3.74
CA ASP A 13 5.35 -14.23 5.03
C ASP A 13 6.55 -15.19 4.94
N ILE A 14 7.76 -14.61 4.88
CA ILE A 14 9.01 -15.36 4.74
C ILE A 14 9.34 -16.22 5.97
N MET A 15 8.82 -15.89 7.14
CA MET A 15 9.09 -16.63 8.37
C MET A 15 8.28 -17.92 8.41
N THR A 16 7.01 -17.84 8.03
CA THR A 16 6.09 -18.98 8.02
C THR A 16 5.98 -19.67 6.67
N GLN A 17 6.62 -19.11 5.62
CA GLN A 17 6.52 -19.55 4.23
C GLN A 17 5.05 -19.66 3.76
N SER A 18 4.20 -18.73 4.20
CA SER A 18 2.76 -18.76 3.95
C SER A 18 2.25 -17.46 3.34
N CYS A 19 1.21 -17.55 2.52
CA CYS A 19 0.54 -16.38 1.96
C CYS A 19 -0.45 -15.80 2.99
N ARG A 20 -0.35 -14.48 3.23
CA ARG A 20 -1.19 -13.74 4.17
C ARG A 20 -1.87 -12.55 3.48
N PRO A 21 -3.07 -12.14 3.91
CA PRO A 21 -3.74 -10.97 3.36
C PRO A 21 -2.88 -9.72 3.52
N CYS A 22 -2.85 -8.84 2.52
CA CYS A 22 -2.22 -7.54 2.67
C CYS A 22 -2.92 -6.74 3.77
N PRO A 23 -2.17 -6.00 4.61
CA PRO A 23 -2.76 -5.08 5.57
C PRO A 23 -3.50 -3.95 4.85
N ALA A 24 -4.41 -3.29 5.57
CA ALA A 24 -5.19 -2.18 5.02
C ALA A 24 -4.27 -1.10 4.42
N GLY A 25 -4.65 -0.56 3.26
CA GLY A 25 -3.85 0.43 2.53
C GLY A 25 -2.72 -0.15 1.68
N GLN A 26 -2.50 -1.47 1.69
CA GLN A 26 -1.54 -2.13 0.80
C GLN A 26 -2.23 -3.14 -0.12
N TYR A 27 -1.71 -3.30 -1.33
CA TYR A 27 -2.22 -4.28 -2.28
C TYR A 27 -1.08 -4.91 -3.08
N SER A 28 -0.93 -6.22 -2.95
CA SER A 28 -0.02 -7.03 -3.75
C SER A 28 -0.70 -7.45 -5.05
N LEU A 29 -0.01 -7.33 -6.19
CA LEU A 29 -0.51 -7.85 -7.47
C LEU A 29 -0.33 -9.38 -7.59
N GLY A 30 0.43 -10.00 -6.68
CA GLY A 30 0.78 -11.41 -6.74
C GLY A 30 1.82 -11.74 -7.82
N GLY A 31 1.98 -13.02 -8.14
CA GLY A 31 2.79 -13.48 -9.28
C GLY A 31 4.32 -13.43 -9.10
N GLY A 32 4.81 -12.94 -7.95
CA GLY A 32 6.24 -12.94 -7.63
C GLY A 32 7.06 -11.94 -8.44
N SER A 33 6.40 -11.06 -9.19
CA SER A 33 7.03 -9.97 -9.93
C SER A 33 7.15 -8.74 -9.02
N ARG A 34 8.38 -8.29 -8.78
CA ARG A 34 8.65 -7.02 -8.12
C ARG A 34 8.69 -5.93 -9.18
N PHE A 35 7.75 -5.00 -9.11
CA PHE A 35 7.76 -3.79 -9.94
C PHE A 35 8.40 -2.67 -9.15
N GLU A 36 9.54 -2.15 -9.61
CA GLU A 36 10.20 -0.99 -9.00
C GLU A 36 9.70 0.33 -9.58
N GLU A 37 9.15 0.28 -10.79
CA GLU A 37 8.55 1.41 -11.50
C GLU A 37 7.24 0.96 -12.16
N PHE A 38 6.23 1.84 -12.12
CA PHE A 38 5.01 1.67 -12.91
C PHE A 38 5.10 2.56 -14.15
N TYR A 39 5.41 1.98 -15.31
CA TYR A 39 5.34 2.71 -16.59
C TYR A 39 3.91 3.13 -16.94
N THR A 40 2.93 2.38 -16.44
CA THR A 40 1.51 2.66 -16.62
C THR A 40 0.77 2.16 -15.39
N LEU A 41 -0.08 3.01 -14.81
CA LEU A 41 -0.91 2.61 -13.69
C LEU A 41 -2.02 1.65 -14.15
N PRO A 42 -2.35 0.62 -13.36
CA PRO A 42 -3.51 -0.22 -13.63
C PRO A 42 -4.81 0.61 -13.66
N PRO A 43 -5.86 0.15 -14.38
CA PRO A 43 -7.15 0.82 -14.38
C PRO A 43 -7.68 1.04 -12.96
N GLY A 44 -8.16 2.26 -12.67
CA GLY A 44 -8.69 2.63 -11.36
C GLY A 44 -7.65 3.13 -10.34
N PHE A 45 -6.37 3.17 -10.70
CA PHE A 45 -5.32 3.78 -9.88
C PHE A 45 -4.97 5.18 -10.39
N SER A 46 -4.73 6.13 -9.48
CA SER A 46 -4.26 7.49 -9.76
C SER A 46 -3.05 7.83 -8.88
N VAL A 47 -2.10 8.60 -9.42
CA VAL A 47 -1.04 9.21 -8.59
C VAL A 47 -1.61 10.46 -7.94
N GLU A 48 -1.73 10.47 -6.62
CA GLU A 48 -1.94 11.70 -5.85
C GLU A 48 -0.59 12.20 -5.36
N ASN A 49 -0.17 13.36 -5.86
CA ASN A 49 1.04 14.00 -5.38
C ASN A 49 0.67 14.78 -4.10
N PHE A 50 0.98 14.21 -2.94
CA PHE A 50 0.73 14.88 -1.67
C PHE A 50 1.70 16.06 -1.51
N ASP A 51 1.21 17.28 -1.68
CA ASP A 51 1.95 18.49 -1.32
C ASP A 51 1.62 18.87 0.14
N PRO A 52 2.54 18.64 1.11
CA PRO A 52 2.32 19.01 2.51
C PRO A 52 2.11 20.52 2.71
N SER A 53 2.50 21.35 1.72
CA SER A 53 2.35 22.80 1.73
C SER A 53 0.94 23.26 1.31
N SER A 54 0.17 22.37 0.67
CA SER A 54 -1.19 22.66 0.18
C SER A 54 -2.26 22.56 1.27
N MET A 55 -1.92 21.97 2.44
CA MET A 55 -2.72 22.09 3.65
C MET A 55 -2.56 23.51 4.20
N ARG A 56 -3.47 24.41 3.84
CA ARG A 56 -3.72 25.57 4.70
C ARG A 56 -4.23 24.98 6.03
N LEU A 57 -3.37 25.00 7.05
CA LEU A 57 -3.84 24.87 8.42
C LEU A 57 -4.67 26.13 8.71
N ASP A 58 -5.97 26.06 8.45
CA ASP A 58 -6.92 26.96 9.11
C ASP A 58 -6.92 26.56 10.59
N ASP A 59 -6.17 27.33 11.37
CA ASP A 59 -5.90 27.22 12.81
C ASP A 59 -7.16 27.47 13.66
N THR A 60 -8.26 26.78 13.36
CA THR A 60 -9.52 26.84 14.14
C THR A 60 -10.26 25.51 14.21
N THR A 61 -9.85 24.49 13.45
CA THR A 61 -10.29 23.10 13.70
C THR A 61 -9.22 22.38 14.50
N PRO A 62 -9.52 21.85 15.70
CA PRO A 62 -8.57 21.00 16.42
C PRO A 62 -8.19 19.87 15.49
N ALA A 63 -6.92 19.84 15.10
CA ALA A 63 -6.36 18.78 14.29
C ALA A 63 -6.70 17.47 14.99
N GLN A 64 -7.60 16.69 14.39
CA GLN A 64 -7.68 15.27 14.69
C GLN A 64 -6.42 14.66 14.10
N ILE A 65 -5.32 14.85 14.83
CA ILE A 65 -4.14 14.00 14.80
C ILE A 65 -4.63 12.68 15.38
N GLU A 66 -5.45 11.97 14.60
CA GLU A 66 -5.76 10.59 14.91
C GLU A 66 -4.46 9.85 14.61
N ALA A 67 -3.70 9.59 15.67
CA ALA A 67 -2.51 8.75 15.58
C ALA A 67 -2.92 7.42 14.93
N CYS A 68 -2.09 6.90 14.02
CA CYS A 68 -2.32 5.58 13.43
C CYS A 68 -2.62 4.58 14.56
N PRO A 69 -3.72 3.80 14.48
CA PRO A 69 -4.04 2.81 15.49
C PRO A 69 -2.85 1.88 15.71
N PRO A 70 -2.43 1.64 16.96
CA PRO A 70 -1.37 0.68 17.24
C PRO A 70 -1.85 -0.75 16.90
N GLU A 71 -0.92 -1.59 16.43
CA GLU A 71 -1.14 -3.00 16.08
C GLU A 71 -1.66 -3.86 17.24
#